data_AF-A0A950AFY6-F1
#
_entry.id   AF-A0A950AFY6-F1
#
_cell.length_a   1.000
_cell.length_b   1.000
_cell.length_c   1.000
_cell.angle_alpha   90.00
_cell.angle_beta   90.00
_cell.angle_gamma   90.00
#
_symmetry.space_group_name_H-M   'P 1'
#
loop_
_entity.id
_entity.type
_entity.pdbx_description
1 polymer ?
#
loop_
_entity_poly.entity_id
_entity_poly.type
_entity_poly.pdbx_seq_one_letter_code
_entity_poly.pdbx_strand_id
1 'polypeptide(L)'
;MLSIEKRLARYPQFYSRIGFVHEFRPLGAKEIRELLDQRWTPLGVHLPQHPLDPETVAAIIRITGGNFRLLNRLLTQMERILEINSLQQVTKAVVEAARESLVIGQA
;
A
#
# COMPACT_ATOMS: atom_id res chain seq x y z
N MET A 1 11.72 16.76 -8.56
CA MET A 1 11.02 17.84 -7.83
C MET A 1 9.60 17.40 -7.58
N LEU A 2 9.28 17.03 -6.34
CA LEU A 2 7.95 16.58 -5.93
C LEU A 2 6.89 17.66 -6.22
N SER A 3 5.63 17.24 -6.33
CA SER A 3 4.50 18.14 -6.62
C SER A 3 4.37 19.29 -5.60
N ILE A 4 4.74 19.04 -4.35
CA ILE A 4 4.79 20.05 -3.27
C ILE A 4 5.99 20.98 -3.40
N GLU A 5 7.18 20.48 -3.72
CA GLU A 5 8.37 21.31 -3.94
C GLU A 5 8.18 22.28 -5.10
N LYS A 6 7.55 21.82 -6.20
CA LYS A 6 7.20 22.69 -7.34
C LYS A 6 6.21 23.79 -6.97
N ARG A 7 5.29 23.53 -6.04
CA ARG A 7 4.35 24.55 -5.54
C ARG A 7 5.07 25.52 -4.60
N LEU A 8 5.94 25.03 -3.72
CA LEU A 8 6.69 25.85 -2.76
C LEU A 8 7.73 26.73 -3.45
N ALA A 9 8.38 26.25 -4.52
CA ALA A 9 9.29 27.04 -5.34
C ALA A 9 8.64 28.28 -5.97
N ARG A 10 7.31 28.29 -6.12
CA ARG A 10 6.55 29.46 -6.60
C ARG A 10 6.32 30.54 -5.54
N TYR A 11 6.63 30.25 -4.27
CA TYR A 11 6.47 31.17 -3.15
C TYR A 11 7.78 31.32 -2.36
N PRO A 12 8.71 32.18 -2.83
CA PRO A 12 10.04 32.35 -2.25
C PRO A 12 10.05 32.65 -0.75
N GLN A 13 9.05 33.40 -0.27
CA GLN A 13 8.86 33.76 1.15
C GLN A 13 8.60 32.56 2.07
N PHE A 14 8.05 31.47 1.54
CA PHE A 14 7.86 30.23 2.28
C PHE A 14 9.03 29.27 2.09
N TYR A 15 9.56 29.17 0.86
CA TYR A 15 10.68 28.30 0.56
C TYR A 15 11.93 28.64 1.38
N SER A 16 12.21 29.93 1.60
CA SER A 16 13.33 30.38 2.43
C SER A 16 13.20 30.04 3.93
N ARG A 17 11.99 29.68 4.39
CA ARG A 17 11.69 29.33 5.78
C ARG A 17 11.64 27.83 6.04
N ILE A 18 11.85 27.01 5.02
CA ILE A 18 11.91 25.56 5.17
C ILE A 18 13.36 25.19 5.53
N GLY A 19 13.60 24.93 6.82
CA GLY A 19 14.92 24.48 7.29
C GLY A 19 15.24 23.02 6.95
N PHE A 20 14.21 22.18 6.74
CA PHE A 20 14.36 20.74 6.52
C PHE A 20 13.25 20.20 5.62
N VAL A 21 13.62 19.33 4.69
CA VAL A 21 12.70 18.54 3.86
C VAL A 21 13.06 17.07 4.07
N HIS A 22 12.07 16.25 4.43
CA HIS A 22 12.23 14.80 4.51
C HIS A 22 11.36 14.15 3.44
N GLU A 23 12.00 13.48 2.49
CA GLU A 23 11.31 12.72 1.45
C GLU A 23 11.09 11.28 1.93
N PHE A 24 9.83 10.88 2.03
CA PHE A 24 9.49 9.48 2.29
C PHE A 24 9.71 8.66 1.02
N ARG A 25 10.65 7.71 1.09
CA ARG A 25 10.90 6.78 -0.01
C ARG A 25 9.86 5.64 0.00
N PRO A 26 9.55 5.07 -1.18
CA PRO A 26 8.77 3.83 -1.24
C PRO A 26 9.47 2.74 -0.44
N LEU A 27 8.66 1.84 0.14
CA LEU A 27 9.16 0.71 0.89
C LEU A 27 9.89 -0.28 -0.03
N GLY A 28 11.00 -0.82 0.41
CA GLY A 28 11.66 -1.95 -0.22
C GLY A 28 10.84 -3.24 -0.08
N ALA A 29 11.15 -4.22 -0.94
CA ALA A 29 10.51 -5.54 -0.87
C ALA A 29 10.69 -6.21 0.51
N LYS A 30 11.87 -6.02 1.14
CA LYS A 30 12.17 -6.54 2.47
C LYS A 30 11.28 -5.90 3.54
N GLU A 31 11.09 -4.58 3.48
CA GLU A 31 10.27 -3.83 4.45
C GLU A 31 8.79 -4.21 4.32
N ILE A 32 8.27 -4.34 3.09
CA ILE A 32 6.91 -4.85 2.88
C ILE A 32 6.76 -6.26 3.44
N ARG A 33 7.76 -7.13 3.23
CA ARG A 33 7.73 -8.50 3.77
C ARG A 33 7.68 -8.48 5.30
N GLU A 34 8.53 -7.70 5.95
CA GLU A 34 8.54 -7.55 7.40
C GLU A 34 7.20 -7.01 7.93
N LEU A 35 6.58 -6.04 7.25
CA LEU A 35 5.25 -5.54 7.62
C LEU A 35 4.18 -6.64 7.53
N LEU A 36 4.20 -7.44 6.46
CA LEU A 36 3.25 -8.54 6.27
C LEU A 36 3.50 -9.67 7.29
N ASP A 37 4.75 -9.98 7.60
CA ASP A 37 5.13 -10.97 8.62
C ASP A 37 4.71 -10.52 10.03
N GLN A 38 4.80 -9.22 10.32
CA GLN A 38 4.26 -8.60 11.54
C GLN A 38 2.72 -8.50 11.55
N ARG A 39 2.06 -8.95 10.48
CA ARG A 39 0.61 -8.85 10.27
C ARG A 39 0.10 -7.42 10.42
N TRP A 40 0.89 -6.45 9.96
CA TRP A 40 0.43 -5.09 9.87
C TRP A 40 -0.79 -5.02 8.95
N THR A 41 -1.84 -4.38 9.43
CA THR A 41 -3.07 -4.14 8.70
C THR A 41 -3.47 -2.67 8.87
N PRO A 42 -4.13 -2.08 7.87
CA PRO A 42 -4.75 -0.78 8.04
C PRO A 42 -5.77 -0.79 9.17
N LEU A 43 -6.03 0.40 9.75
CA LEU A 43 -7.06 0.55 10.77
C LEU A 43 -8.42 0.07 10.25
N GLY A 44 -9.04 -0.85 10.99
CA GLY A 44 -10.34 -1.42 10.64
C GLY A 44 -10.30 -2.54 9.60
N VAL A 45 -9.12 -3.00 9.18
CA VAL A 45 -8.95 -4.14 8.26
C VAL A 45 -8.58 -5.40 9.03
N HIS A 46 -9.37 -6.45 8.87
CA HIS A 46 -9.24 -7.75 9.52
C HIS A 46 -8.95 -8.83 8.48
N LEU A 47 -7.67 -9.19 8.36
CA LEU A 47 -7.25 -10.32 7.54
C LEU A 47 -7.23 -11.63 8.37
N PRO A 48 -7.45 -12.79 7.72
CA PRO A 48 -7.32 -14.09 8.37
C PRO A 48 -5.97 -14.23 9.08
N GLN A 49 -5.97 -14.88 10.26
CA GLN A 49 -4.75 -15.02 11.07
C GLN A 49 -3.73 -16.02 10.49
N HIS A 50 -4.09 -16.72 9.43
CA HIS A 50 -3.22 -17.67 8.76
C HIS A 50 -2.01 -16.96 8.12
N PRO A 51 -0.81 -17.57 8.16
CA PRO A 51 0.35 -17.05 7.44
C PRO A 51 0.04 -16.89 5.95
N LEU A 52 0.50 -15.79 5.35
CA LEU A 52 0.39 -15.61 3.90
C LEU A 52 1.39 -16.51 3.19
N ASP A 53 0.93 -17.20 2.15
CA ASP A 53 1.83 -17.99 1.32
C ASP A 53 2.90 -17.11 0.65
N PRO A 54 4.12 -17.59 0.45
CA PRO A 54 5.20 -16.81 -0.15
C PRO A 54 4.84 -16.22 -1.52
N GLU A 55 4.00 -16.92 -2.30
CA GLU A 55 3.52 -16.46 -3.60
C GLU A 55 2.57 -15.26 -3.46
N THR A 56 1.68 -15.29 -2.46
CA THR A 56 0.76 -14.19 -2.12
C THR A 56 1.54 -12.95 -1.70
N VAL A 57 2.55 -13.11 -0.83
CA VAL A 57 3.44 -12.03 -0.41
C VAL A 57 4.17 -11.43 -1.60
N ALA A 58 4.74 -12.26 -2.48
CA ALA A 58 5.42 -11.80 -3.69
C ALA A 58 4.47 -11.06 -4.65
N ALA A 59 3.20 -11.48 -4.75
CA ALA A 59 2.19 -10.76 -5.53
C ALA A 59 1.93 -9.36 -4.97
N ILE A 60 1.71 -9.24 -3.65
CA ILE A 60 1.49 -7.95 -2.97
C ILE A 60 2.69 -7.00 -3.19
N ILE A 61 3.92 -7.50 -3.05
CA ILE A 61 5.14 -6.70 -3.26
C ILE A 61 5.20 -6.18 -4.70
N ARG A 62 4.97 -7.04 -5.69
CA ARG A 62 5.01 -6.66 -7.11
C ARG A 62 3.92 -5.64 -7.47
N ILE A 63 2.71 -5.80 -6.94
CA ILE A 63 1.57 -4.93 -7.25
C ILE A 63 1.73 -3.55 -6.61
N THR A 64 2.23 -3.51 -5.37
CA THR A 64 2.35 -2.25 -4.62
C THR A 64 3.63 -1.49 -4.96
N GLY A 65 4.71 -2.18 -5.34
CA GLY A 65 5.97 -1.57 -5.73
C GLY A 65 6.56 -0.63 -4.67
N GLY A 66 6.32 -0.91 -3.38
CA GLY A 66 6.74 -0.04 -2.28
C GLY A 66 5.79 1.11 -1.94
N ASN A 67 4.73 1.32 -2.73
CA ASN A 67 3.76 2.38 -2.47
C ASN A 67 2.85 1.99 -1.30
N PHE A 68 3.17 2.50 -0.12
CA PHE A 68 2.43 2.21 1.11
C PHE A 68 0.94 2.58 1.03
N ARG A 69 0.58 3.66 0.32
CA ARG A 69 -0.82 4.05 0.13
C ARG A 69 -1.56 3.03 -0.75
N LEU A 70 -0.89 2.51 -1.77
CA LEU A 70 -1.45 1.44 -2.60
C LEU A 70 -1.57 0.13 -1.82
N LEU A 71 -0.56 -0.21 -1.01
CA LEU A 71 -0.60 -1.36 -0.09
C LEU A 71 -1.81 -1.28 0.84
N ASN A 72 -2.01 -0.14 1.52
CA ASN A 72 -3.16 0.08 2.39
C ASN A 72 -4.49 -0.20 1.64
N ARG A 73 -4.68 0.44 0.49
CA ARG A 73 -5.89 0.27 -0.32
C ARG A 73 -6.08 -1.18 -0.79
N LEU A 74 -5.00 -1.86 -1.17
CA LEU A 74 -5.04 -3.26 -1.60
C LEU A 74 -5.50 -4.17 -0.46
N LEU A 75 -4.95 -4.00 0.74
CA LEU A 75 -5.35 -4.81 1.90
C LEU A 75 -6.83 -4.61 2.27
N THR A 76 -7.33 -3.38 2.21
CA THR A 76 -8.77 -3.10 2.41
C THR A 76 -9.64 -3.77 1.35
N GLN A 77 -9.22 -3.77 0.07
CA GLN A 77 -9.99 -4.47 -0.97
C GLN A 77 -9.92 -5.99 -0.82
N MET A 78 -8.80 -6.52 -0.37
CA MET A 78 -8.66 -7.95 -0.10
C MET A 78 -9.64 -8.40 0.98
N GLU A 79 -9.73 -7.69 2.11
CA GLU A 79 -10.72 -7.96 3.16
C GLU A 79 -12.15 -7.94 2.59
N ARG A 80 -12.52 -6.89 1.85
CA ARG A 80 -13.85 -6.80 1.24
C ARG A 80 -14.18 -7.98 0.32
N ILE A 81 -13.20 -8.44 -0.46
CA ILE A 81 -13.36 -9.61 -1.34
C ILE A 81 -13.51 -10.90 -0.52
N LEU A 82 -12.74 -11.05 0.56
CA LEU A 82 -12.86 -12.20 1.46
C LEU A 82 -14.24 -12.26 2.11
N GLU A 83 -14.73 -11.13 2.62
CA GLU A 83 -16.05 -11.01 3.25
C GLU A 83 -17.18 -11.36 2.27
N ILE A 84 -17.18 -10.74 1.09
CA ILE A 84 -18.23 -10.95 0.07
C ILE A 84 -18.27 -12.42 -0.37
N ASN A 85 -17.11 -13.06 -0.50
CA ASN A 85 -17.00 -14.44 -0.99
C ASN A 85 -16.91 -15.49 0.13
N SER A 86 -17.05 -15.09 1.41
CA SER A 86 -16.91 -15.98 2.58
C SER A 86 -15.62 -16.80 2.59
N LEU A 87 -14.51 -16.22 2.11
CA LEU A 87 -13.22 -16.88 2.02
C LEU A 87 -12.45 -16.74 3.33
N GLN A 88 -11.85 -17.82 3.81
CA GLN A 88 -11.08 -17.85 5.06
C GLN A 88 -9.56 -17.74 4.87
N GLN A 89 -9.10 -17.70 3.62
CA GLN A 89 -7.68 -17.69 3.29
C GLN A 89 -7.38 -16.64 2.23
N VAL A 90 -6.30 -15.88 2.46
CA VAL A 90 -5.75 -14.95 1.48
C VAL A 90 -4.92 -15.74 0.48
N THR A 91 -5.39 -15.82 -0.76
CA THR A 91 -4.66 -16.45 -1.87
C THR A 91 -4.22 -15.39 -2.88
N LYS A 92 -3.31 -15.76 -3.78
CA LYS A 92 -2.92 -14.92 -4.92
C LYS A 92 -4.13 -14.46 -5.74
N ALA A 93 -5.15 -15.30 -5.90
CA ALA A 93 -6.37 -14.94 -6.64
C ALA A 93 -7.12 -13.76 -5.98
N VAL A 94 -7.19 -13.74 -4.64
CA VAL A 94 -7.78 -12.61 -3.90
C VAL A 94 -6.97 -11.34 -4.10
N VAL A 95 -5.64 -11.43 -4.11
CA VAL A 95 -4.75 -10.28 -4.35
C VAL A 95 -4.95 -9.73 -5.76
N GLU A 96 -5.02 -10.58 -6.78
CA GLU A 96 -5.25 -10.16 -8.16
C GLU A 96 -6.66 -9.58 -8.36
N ALA A 97 -7.68 -10.19 -7.77
CA ALA A 97 -9.05 -9.65 -7.80
C ALA A 97 -9.12 -8.28 -7.08
N ALA A 98 -8.40 -8.11 -5.97
CA ALA A 98 -8.29 -6.84 -5.27
C ALA A 98 -7.60 -5.78 -6.14
N ARG A 99 -6.53 -6.16 -6.86
CA ARG A 99 -5.85 -5.30 -7.82
C ARG A 99 -6.76 -4.85 -8.96
N GLU A 100 -7.61 -5.73 -9.48
CA GLU A 100 -8.57 -5.40 -10.53
C GLU A 100 -9.71 -4.51 -10.03
N SER A 101 -10.16 -4.74 -8.79
CA SER A 101 -11.18 -3.93 -8.13
C SER A 101 -10.67 -2.55 -7.70
N LEU A 102 -9.34 -2.44 -7.46
CA LEU A 102 -8.62 -1.17 -7.42
C LEU A 102 -8.57 -0.57 -8.83
N VAL A 103 -9.72 -0.26 -9.42
CA VAL A 103 -9.79 0.76 -10.45
C VAL A 103 -9.12 1.98 -9.82
N ILE A 104 -7.93 2.29 -10.31
CA ILE A 104 -7.32 3.60 -10.15
C ILE A 104 -8.38 4.50 -10.73
N GLY A 105 -9.21 5.12 -9.88
CA GLY A 105 -10.13 6.15 -10.30
C GLY A 105 -9.29 7.06 -11.17
N GLN A 106 -9.63 7.10 -12.47
CA GLN A 106 -8.95 7.97 -13.41
C GLN A 106 -9.09 9.36 -12.82
N ALA A 107 -7.97 9.88 -12.30
CA ALA A 107 -7.84 11.28 -12.01
C ALA A 107 -7.54 12.00 -13.33
#